data_AF-A0A970ETI6-F1
#
_entry.id   AF-A0A970ETI6-F1
#
_cell.length_a   1.000
_cell.length_b   1.000
_cell.length_c   1.000
_cell.angle_alpha   90.00
_cell.angle_beta   90.00
_cell.angle_gamma   90.00
#
_symmetry.space_group_name_H-M   'P 1'
#
loop_
_entity.id
_entity.type
_entity.pdbx_description
1 polymer ?
#
loop_
_entity_poly.entity_id
_entity_poly.type
_entity_poly.pdbx_seq_one_letter_code
_entity_poly.pdbx_strand_id
1 'polypeptide(L)'
;MVQELVQAAFLIFVAEMGDKTQLLAMAFALQFSIIQVLGGVALGSFLNHGLAVALGAYVSQLVPLELIRLIAACGFLGFGLWTLYNRQEEEHLHTPGQGHPILVVALAFFIGELGDKTQLSAIALSSRALYPEAVLAGTVLGMVLTSLVGIGAGIKLGEKVPERTLRLISAFVFIGFGVLGLWRAVPPHLLTAPNIAVFLGALAAAIILLIVPPLWRTRRTEVQGKYTQMQRVARELKRHLAEIEAAVDDICLSEKHCGVCRGKDCPVGYCRDLVRQALRDHLAAEPHGVIPRARTAQRFDEAKIRHALALVRQEYPDCESMPEIETIIRRTEAVLRTLESHQTS
;
A
#
# COMPACT_ATOMS: atom_id res chain seq x y z
N MET A 1 -29.07 3.25 6.43
CA MET A 1 -27.78 3.40 7.12
C MET A 1 -26.83 2.21 6.92
N VAL A 2 -26.98 1.06 7.62
CA VAL A 2 -26.01 -0.06 7.53
C VAL A 2 -25.83 -0.62 6.11
N GLN A 3 -26.93 -0.80 5.38
CA GLN A 3 -26.88 -1.30 3.99
C GLN A 3 -26.08 -0.37 3.06
N GLU A 4 -26.25 0.94 3.17
CA GLU A 4 -25.55 1.93 2.34
C GLU A 4 -24.06 1.98 2.67
N LEU A 5 -23.72 1.89 3.96
CA LEU A 5 -22.33 1.78 4.43
C LEU A 5 -21.65 0.54 3.84
N VAL A 6 -22.28 -0.63 3.96
CA VAL A 6 -21.72 -1.89 3.45
C VAL A 6 -21.59 -1.86 1.92
N GLN A 7 -22.59 -1.33 1.23
CA GLN A 7 -22.56 -1.22 -0.23
C GLN A 7 -21.44 -0.29 -0.70
N ALA A 8 -21.28 0.88 -0.06
CA ALA A 8 -20.23 1.83 -0.38
C ALA A 8 -18.85 1.26 -0.07
N ALA A 9 -18.66 0.65 1.11
CA ALA A 9 -17.40 0.02 1.50
C ALA A 9 -17.01 -1.09 0.52
N PHE A 10 -17.94 -1.99 0.19
CA PHE A 10 -17.68 -3.07 -0.74
C PHE A 10 -17.36 -2.56 -2.15
N LEU A 11 -18.12 -1.59 -2.66
CA LEU A 11 -17.88 -1.02 -3.99
C LEU A 11 -16.49 -0.39 -4.08
N ILE A 12 -16.15 0.48 -3.13
CA ILE A 12 -14.84 1.15 -3.11
C ILE A 12 -13.73 0.13 -2.90
N PHE A 13 -13.91 -0.85 -2.01
CA PHE A 13 -12.92 -1.89 -1.77
C PHE A 13 -12.56 -2.65 -3.04
N VAL A 14 -13.57 -3.08 -3.80
CA VAL A 14 -13.38 -3.81 -5.06
C VAL A 14 -12.87 -2.90 -6.17
N ALA A 15 -13.36 -1.66 -6.24
CA ALA A 15 -12.95 -0.68 -7.24
C ALA A 15 -11.45 -0.39 -7.14
N GLU A 16 -10.95 -0.24 -5.92
CA GLU A 16 -9.59 0.19 -5.60
C GLU A 16 -8.59 -0.96 -5.45
N MET A 17 -9.06 -2.20 -5.60
CA MET A 17 -8.20 -3.38 -5.51
C MET A 17 -7.25 -3.48 -6.71
N GLY A 18 -5.94 -3.43 -6.44
CA GLY A 18 -4.88 -3.49 -7.44
C GLY A 18 -4.60 -2.15 -8.14
N ASP A 19 -4.97 -1.02 -7.51
CA ASP A 19 -4.73 0.31 -8.04
C ASP A 19 -3.44 0.98 -7.52
N LYS A 20 -3.10 2.12 -8.12
CA LYS A 20 -1.94 2.96 -7.80
C LYS A 20 -1.95 3.46 -6.37
N THR A 21 -3.12 3.69 -5.78
CA THR A 21 -3.19 4.20 -4.40
C THR A 21 -2.85 3.10 -3.39
N GLN A 22 -3.08 1.82 -3.70
CA GLN A 22 -2.51 0.70 -2.94
C GLN A 22 -0.97 0.68 -3.00
N LEU A 23 -0.40 0.94 -4.18
CA LEU A 23 1.04 1.06 -4.36
C LEU A 23 1.62 2.24 -3.59
N LEU A 24 0.93 3.39 -3.60
CA LEU A 24 1.29 4.57 -2.84
C LEU A 24 1.26 4.29 -1.34
N ALA A 25 0.20 3.64 -0.83
CA ALA A 25 0.11 3.24 0.57
C ALA A 25 1.24 2.27 0.98
N MET A 26 1.58 1.31 0.11
CA MET A 26 2.72 0.43 0.34
C MET A 26 4.04 1.20 0.39
N ALA A 27 4.27 2.13 -0.52
CA ALA A 27 5.50 2.89 -0.57
C ALA A 27 5.65 3.83 0.63
N PHE A 28 4.54 4.38 1.14
CA PHE A 28 4.54 5.12 2.40
C PHE A 28 4.74 4.22 3.62
N ALA A 29 4.28 2.97 3.59
CA ALA A 29 4.53 2.01 4.66
C ALA A 29 6.00 1.57 4.76
N LEU A 30 6.84 1.92 3.78
CA LEU A 30 8.30 1.79 3.87
C LEU A 30 8.97 2.94 4.62
N GLN A 31 8.28 4.07 4.74
CA GLN A 31 8.86 5.31 5.28
C GLN A 31 8.19 5.72 6.61
N PHE A 32 6.95 5.30 6.83
CA PHE A 32 6.13 5.64 7.99
C PHE A 32 5.46 4.40 8.57
N SER A 33 5.08 4.45 9.85
CA SER A 33 4.36 3.34 10.48
C SER A 33 2.99 3.09 9.84
N ILE A 34 2.54 1.83 9.84
CA ILE A 34 1.26 1.42 9.24
C ILE A 34 0.09 2.27 9.78
N ILE A 35 0.09 2.58 11.09
CA ILE A 35 -0.96 3.40 11.71
C ILE A 35 -0.95 4.84 11.16
N GLN A 36 0.23 5.43 10.99
CA GLN A 36 0.36 6.77 10.40
C GLN A 36 -0.10 6.77 8.94
N VAL A 37 0.26 5.74 8.17
CA VAL A 37 -0.17 5.61 6.77
C VAL A 37 -1.68 5.44 6.69
N LEU A 38 -2.28 4.51 7.43
CA LEU A 38 -3.73 4.30 7.42
C LEU A 38 -4.50 5.52 7.94
N GLY A 39 -3.96 6.23 8.93
CA GLY A 39 -4.53 7.50 9.40
C GLY A 39 -4.50 8.57 8.31
N GLY A 40 -3.41 8.65 7.55
CA GLY A 40 -3.30 9.54 6.40
C GLY A 40 -4.26 9.17 5.27
N VAL A 41 -4.33 7.89 4.89
CA VAL A 41 -5.31 7.36 3.92
C VAL A 41 -6.72 7.72 4.35
N ALA A 42 -7.09 7.43 5.60
CA ALA A 42 -8.41 7.72 6.13
C ALA A 42 -8.74 9.21 6.04
N LEU A 43 -7.81 10.08 6.44
CA LEU A 43 -8.01 11.54 6.38
C LEU A 43 -8.10 12.05 4.94
N GLY A 44 -7.19 11.64 4.05
CA GLY A 44 -7.19 12.04 2.65
C GLY A 44 -8.44 11.58 1.91
N SER A 45 -8.81 10.31 2.08
CA SER A 45 -10.05 9.75 1.52
C SER A 45 -11.30 10.38 2.13
N PHE A 46 -11.31 10.70 3.43
CA PHE A 46 -12.43 11.40 4.06
C PHE A 46 -12.64 12.79 3.47
N LEU A 47 -11.57 13.55 3.26
CA LEU A 47 -11.65 14.85 2.61
C LEU A 47 -12.13 14.70 1.17
N ASN A 48 -11.51 13.82 0.39
CA ASN A 48 -11.84 13.66 -1.03
C ASN A 48 -13.27 13.14 -1.25
N HIS A 49 -13.63 12.03 -0.59
CA HIS A 49 -14.96 11.47 -0.66
C HIS A 49 -15.99 12.35 0.06
N GLY A 50 -15.58 13.13 1.06
CA GLY A 50 -16.43 14.12 1.71
C GLY A 50 -16.93 15.16 0.73
N LEU A 51 -16.04 15.73 -0.10
CA LEU A 51 -16.43 16.62 -1.19
C LEU A 51 -17.37 15.92 -2.18
N ALA A 52 -17.05 14.69 -2.57
CA ALA A 52 -17.83 13.90 -3.51
C ALA A 52 -19.26 13.60 -2.99
N VAL A 53 -19.37 13.19 -1.73
CA VAL A 53 -20.64 12.88 -1.07
C VAL A 53 -21.46 14.15 -0.86
N ALA A 54 -20.84 15.25 -0.42
CA ALA A 54 -21.52 16.54 -0.28
C ALA A 54 -22.07 17.02 -1.64
N LEU A 55 -21.25 16.92 -2.69
CA LEU A 55 -21.66 17.27 -4.05
C LEU A 55 -22.81 16.38 -4.52
N GLY A 56 -22.72 15.05 -4.37
CA GLY A 56 -23.77 14.13 -4.80
C GLY A 56 -25.09 14.34 -4.05
N ALA A 57 -25.04 14.56 -2.74
CA ALA A 57 -26.21 14.90 -1.92
C ALA A 57 -26.86 16.21 -2.38
N TYR A 58 -26.05 17.24 -2.69
CA TYR A 58 -26.56 18.53 -3.16
C TYR A 58 -27.13 18.47 -4.59
N VAL A 59 -26.41 17.83 -5.52
CA VAL A 59 -26.81 17.69 -6.92
C VAL A 59 -28.15 16.98 -7.06
N SER A 60 -28.46 16.02 -6.16
CA SER A 60 -29.75 15.31 -6.15
C SER A 60 -30.98 16.22 -5.98
N GLN A 61 -30.80 17.44 -5.47
CA GLN A 61 -31.87 18.42 -5.28
C GLN A 61 -32.09 19.30 -6.52
N LEU A 62 -31.06 19.45 -7.36
CA LEU A 62 -31.06 20.33 -8.53
C LEU A 62 -31.28 19.57 -9.84
N VAL A 63 -30.81 18.33 -9.90
CA VAL A 63 -30.77 17.54 -11.13
C VAL A 63 -31.73 16.35 -10.99
N PRO A 64 -32.60 16.09 -11.99
CA PRO A 64 -33.48 14.94 -11.97
C PRO A 64 -32.70 13.64 -11.74
N LEU A 65 -33.23 12.79 -10.86
CA LEU A 65 -32.58 11.53 -10.47
C LEU A 65 -32.24 10.67 -11.70
N GLU A 66 -33.11 10.67 -12.72
CA GLU A 66 -32.92 9.96 -13.99
C GLU A 66 -31.66 10.39 -14.73
N LEU A 67 -31.40 11.70 -14.80
CA LEU A 67 -30.21 12.23 -15.45
C LEU A 67 -28.94 11.89 -14.66
N ILE A 68 -29.01 11.97 -13.32
CA ILE A 68 -27.91 11.52 -12.45
C ILE A 68 -27.64 10.02 -12.67
N ARG A 69 -28.70 9.21 -12.83
CA ARG A 69 -28.54 7.78 -13.12
C ARG A 69 -27.85 7.53 -14.44
N LEU A 70 -28.26 8.26 -15.46
CA LEU A 70 -27.70 8.14 -16.80
C LEU A 70 -26.22 8.54 -16.81
N ILE A 71 -25.88 9.70 -16.24
CA ILE A 71 -24.50 10.19 -16.16
C ILE A 71 -23.62 9.20 -15.38
N ALA A 72 -24.08 8.73 -14.22
CA ALA A 72 -23.33 7.75 -13.43
C ALA A 72 -23.12 6.43 -14.19
N ALA A 73 -24.15 5.92 -14.88
CA ALA A 73 -24.05 4.71 -15.68
C ALA A 73 -23.04 4.84 -16.84
N CYS A 74 -23.11 5.95 -17.57
CA CYS A 74 -22.15 6.29 -18.62
C CYS A 74 -20.73 6.45 -18.05
N GLY A 75 -20.59 7.10 -16.89
CA GLY A 75 -19.34 7.23 -16.17
C GLY A 75 -18.74 5.86 -15.83
N PHE A 76 -19.50 4.99 -15.17
CA PHE A 76 -19.05 3.64 -14.82
C PHE A 76 -18.62 2.81 -16.05
N LEU A 77 -19.35 2.89 -17.17
CA LEU A 77 -18.92 2.28 -18.44
C LEU A 77 -17.61 2.88 -18.96
N GLY A 78 -17.52 4.22 -18.94
CA GLY A 78 -16.33 4.96 -19.35
C GLY A 78 -15.10 4.56 -18.56
N PHE A 79 -15.18 4.55 -17.23
CA PHE A 79 -14.08 4.12 -16.37
C PHE A 79 -13.74 2.65 -16.56
N GLY A 80 -14.73 1.76 -16.67
CA GLY A 80 -14.47 0.34 -16.94
C GLY A 80 -13.69 0.12 -18.24
N LEU A 81 -14.05 0.83 -19.32
CA LEU A 81 -13.31 0.79 -20.60
C LEU A 81 -11.95 1.49 -20.51
N TRP A 82 -11.86 2.63 -19.81
CA TRP A 82 -10.60 3.35 -19.58
C TRP A 82 -9.60 2.51 -18.80
N THR A 83 -10.03 1.81 -17.75
CA THR A 83 -9.22 0.87 -16.96
C THR A 83 -8.68 -0.29 -17.81
N LEU A 84 -9.40 -0.72 -18.85
CA LEU A 84 -8.89 -1.72 -19.82
C LEU A 84 -7.86 -1.13 -20.78
N TYR A 85 -8.01 0.14 -21.15
CA TYR A 85 -7.12 0.85 -22.08
C TYR A 85 -5.80 1.27 -21.41
N ASN A 86 -5.87 1.98 -20.28
CA ASN A 86 -4.72 2.65 -19.67
C ASN A 86 -3.91 1.67 -18.80
N ARG A 87 -2.99 0.94 -19.44
CA ARG A 87 -2.16 -0.09 -18.80
C ARG A 87 -0.84 0.42 -18.21
N GLN A 88 -0.43 1.64 -18.54
CA GLN A 88 0.88 2.19 -18.20
C GLN A 88 0.74 3.66 -17.77
N GLU A 89 0.36 3.90 -16.52
CA GLU A 89 0.70 5.16 -15.88
C GLU A 89 1.80 4.85 -14.86
N GLU A 90 3.04 5.17 -15.27
CA GLU A 90 4.14 5.35 -14.32
C GLU A 90 3.89 6.68 -13.62
N GLU A 91 3.14 6.64 -12.54
CA GLU A 91 2.99 7.81 -11.69
C GLU A 91 4.27 7.92 -10.87
N HIS A 92 5.02 9.01 -11.09
CA HIS A 92 6.25 9.27 -10.35
C HIS A 92 5.91 9.39 -8.87
N LEU A 93 6.40 8.43 -8.09
CA LEU A 93 6.29 8.45 -6.65
C LEU A 93 6.91 9.75 -6.14
N HIS A 94 6.07 10.71 -5.73
CA HIS A 94 6.57 11.97 -5.19
C HIS A 94 7.35 11.68 -3.92
N THR A 95 8.62 12.07 -3.87
CA THR A 95 9.42 12.02 -2.64
C THR A 95 8.72 12.89 -1.61
N PRO A 96 8.32 12.34 -0.46
CA PRO A 96 7.63 13.11 0.55
C PRO A 96 8.53 14.22 1.06
N GLY A 97 8.00 15.46 1.06
CA GLY A 97 8.66 16.59 1.70
C GLY A 97 8.67 16.43 3.22
N GLN A 98 9.59 17.14 3.88
CA GLN A 98 9.66 17.21 5.34
C GLN A 98 8.32 17.70 5.91
N GLY A 99 7.58 16.83 6.61
CA GLY A 99 6.25 17.12 7.14
C GLY A 99 5.68 15.97 7.97
N HIS A 100 4.62 16.23 8.72
CA HIS A 100 4.00 15.22 9.58
C HIS A 100 3.47 14.03 8.75
N PRO A 101 3.85 12.78 9.06
CA PRO A 101 3.56 11.60 8.22
C PRO A 101 2.10 11.47 7.77
N ILE A 102 1.15 11.62 8.70
CA ILE A 102 -0.29 11.54 8.41
C ILE A 102 -0.71 12.59 7.38
N LEU A 103 -0.19 13.82 7.48
CA LEU A 103 -0.59 14.93 6.61
C LEU A 103 -0.03 14.76 5.20
N VAL A 104 1.21 14.29 5.10
CA VAL A 104 1.87 13.98 3.82
C VAL A 104 1.10 12.89 3.09
N VAL A 105 0.78 11.79 3.77
CA VAL A 105 0.00 10.68 3.19
C VAL A 105 -1.42 11.15 2.83
N ALA A 106 -2.08 11.91 3.69
CA ALA A 106 -3.42 12.44 3.43
C ALA A 106 -3.46 13.34 2.20
N LEU A 107 -2.48 14.23 2.04
CA LEU A 107 -2.39 15.12 0.89
C LEU A 107 -2.11 14.34 -0.40
N ALA A 108 -1.20 13.35 -0.35
CA ALA A 108 -0.90 12.51 -1.49
C ALA A 108 -2.12 11.69 -1.93
N PHE A 109 -2.86 11.10 -1.00
CA PHE A 109 -4.12 10.40 -1.29
C PHE A 109 -5.20 11.35 -1.81
N PHE A 110 -5.38 12.51 -1.18
CA PHE A 110 -6.38 13.49 -1.59
C PHE A 110 -6.16 13.96 -3.04
N ILE A 111 -4.92 14.29 -3.38
CA ILE A 111 -4.56 14.74 -4.73
C ILE A 111 -4.63 13.59 -5.72
N GLY A 112 -4.09 12.42 -5.37
CA GLY A 112 -4.06 11.25 -6.25
C GLY A 112 -5.43 10.68 -6.58
N GLU A 113 -6.40 10.83 -5.68
CA GLU A 113 -7.78 10.36 -5.86
C GLU A 113 -8.72 11.45 -6.44
N LEU A 114 -8.20 12.65 -6.75
CA LEU A 114 -9.03 13.75 -7.23
C LEU A 114 -9.48 13.47 -8.68
N GLY A 115 -10.78 13.38 -8.90
CA GLY A 115 -11.37 13.09 -10.21
C GLY A 115 -11.36 11.61 -10.59
N ASP A 116 -11.02 10.70 -9.66
CA ASP A 116 -10.97 9.27 -9.95
C ASP A 116 -12.35 8.57 -9.89
N LYS A 117 -12.40 7.34 -10.39
CA LYS A 117 -13.57 6.45 -10.43
C LYS A 117 -14.25 6.27 -9.07
N THR A 118 -13.49 6.25 -7.98
CA THR A 118 -13.97 6.15 -6.60
C THR A 118 -14.73 7.40 -6.18
N GLN A 119 -14.24 8.58 -6.57
CA GLN A 119 -14.91 9.87 -6.35
C GLN A 119 -16.25 9.93 -7.08
N LEU A 120 -16.31 9.47 -8.32
CA LEU A 120 -17.58 9.38 -9.07
C LEU A 120 -18.53 8.34 -8.49
N SER A 121 -18.00 7.22 -7.99
CA SER A 121 -18.79 6.22 -7.27
C SER A 121 -19.44 6.83 -6.02
N ALA A 122 -18.69 7.64 -5.27
CA ALA A 122 -19.16 8.34 -4.08
C ALA A 122 -20.26 9.38 -4.41
N ILE A 123 -20.09 10.17 -5.48
CA ILE A 123 -21.14 11.09 -5.99
C ILE A 123 -22.40 10.31 -6.36
N ALA A 124 -22.25 9.23 -7.13
CA ALA A 124 -23.37 8.45 -7.62
C ALA A 124 -24.14 7.76 -6.47
N LEU A 125 -23.43 7.17 -5.50
CA LEU A 125 -24.05 6.52 -4.34
C LEU A 125 -24.75 7.53 -3.43
N SER A 126 -24.09 8.63 -3.09
CA SER A 126 -24.66 9.66 -2.20
C SER A 126 -25.87 10.36 -2.79
N SER A 127 -25.92 10.58 -4.10
CA SER A 127 -27.05 11.21 -4.78
C SER A 127 -28.38 10.45 -4.66
N ARG A 128 -28.35 9.20 -4.21
CA ARG A 128 -29.55 8.35 -4.03
C ARG A 128 -29.69 7.82 -2.61
N ALA A 129 -28.75 8.15 -1.74
CA ALA A 129 -28.70 7.61 -0.40
C ALA A 129 -29.70 8.34 0.49
N LEU A 130 -30.37 7.59 1.38
CA LEU A 130 -31.13 8.19 2.48
C LEU A 130 -30.19 8.76 3.55
N TYR A 131 -29.01 8.14 3.74
CA TYR A 131 -28.01 8.55 4.74
C TYR A 131 -26.64 8.76 4.07
N PRO A 132 -26.39 9.94 3.46
CA PRO A 132 -25.11 10.26 2.80
C PRO A 132 -23.88 10.12 3.73
N GLU A 133 -24.04 10.39 5.02
CA GLU A 133 -22.99 10.19 6.02
C GLU A 133 -22.58 8.70 6.16
N ALA A 134 -23.52 7.78 5.97
CA ALA A 134 -23.23 6.35 5.96
C ALA A 134 -22.47 5.93 4.70
N VAL A 135 -22.78 6.56 3.55
CA VAL A 135 -22.01 6.39 2.32
C VAL A 135 -20.58 6.87 2.52
N LEU A 136 -20.37 8.06 3.10
CA LEU A 136 -19.03 8.57 3.40
C LEU A 136 -18.23 7.65 4.33
N ALA A 137 -18.85 7.20 5.42
CA ALA A 137 -18.21 6.24 6.32
C ALA A 137 -17.84 4.93 5.60
N GLY A 138 -18.74 4.45 4.73
CA GLY A 138 -18.50 3.27 3.90
C GLY A 138 -17.35 3.46 2.91
N THR A 139 -17.31 4.56 2.17
CA THR A 139 -16.25 4.79 1.18
C THR A 139 -14.87 4.93 1.84
N VAL A 140 -14.78 5.65 2.96
CA VAL A 140 -13.52 5.77 3.74
C VAL A 140 -13.10 4.41 4.28
N LEU A 141 -14.03 3.63 4.84
CA LEU A 141 -13.76 2.27 5.30
C LEU A 141 -13.23 1.38 4.17
N GLY A 142 -13.85 1.45 2.98
CA GLY A 142 -13.39 0.73 1.79
C GLY A 142 -11.95 1.06 1.43
N MET A 143 -11.60 2.35 1.38
CA MET A 143 -10.23 2.81 1.11
C MET A 143 -9.21 2.28 2.13
N VAL A 144 -9.51 2.43 3.43
CA VAL A 144 -8.62 1.97 4.51
C VAL A 144 -8.42 0.46 4.46
N LEU A 145 -9.49 -0.32 4.24
CA LEU A 145 -9.40 -1.78 4.12
C LEU A 145 -8.58 -2.20 2.89
N THR A 146 -8.77 -1.53 1.76
CA THR A 146 -7.99 -1.75 0.54
C THR A 146 -6.52 -1.45 0.78
N SER A 147 -6.16 -0.32 1.39
CA SER A 147 -4.78 0.02 1.70
C SER A 147 -4.16 -0.95 2.71
N LEU A 148 -4.91 -1.38 3.72
CA LEU A 148 -4.46 -2.39 4.69
C LEU A 148 -4.14 -3.72 4.01
N VAL A 149 -5.01 -4.19 3.10
CA VAL A 149 -4.76 -5.39 2.29
C VAL A 149 -3.54 -5.19 1.39
N GLY A 150 -3.40 -4.02 0.76
CA GLY A 150 -2.26 -3.66 -0.07
C GLY A 150 -0.94 -3.73 0.71
N ILE A 151 -0.85 -3.06 1.86
CA ILE A 151 0.31 -3.05 2.74
C ILE A 151 0.63 -4.48 3.22
N GLY A 152 -0.37 -5.22 3.71
CA GLY A 152 -0.19 -6.60 4.18
C GLY A 152 0.26 -7.57 3.08
N ALA A 153 -0.30 -7.44 1.87
CA ALA A 153 0.15 -8.19 0.69
C ALA A 153 1.55 -7.76 0.24
N GLY A 154 1.90 -6.48 0.36
CA GLY A 154 3.25 -5.98 0.11
C GLY A 154 4.30 -6.65 0.98
N ILE A 155 4.03 -6.73 2.29
CA ILE A 155 4.92 -7.34 3.30
C ILE A 155 5.01 -8.86 3.11
N LYS A 156 3.87 -9.54 2.90
CA LYS A 156 3.80 -11.00 2.93
C LYS A 156 4.01 -11.67 1.56
N LEU A 157 3.55 -11.03 0.48
CA LEU A 157 3.37 -11.71 -0.79
C LEU A 157 4.48 -11.51 -1.81
N GLY A 158 5.30 -10.45 -1.70
CA GLY A 158 6.55 -10.22 -2.43
C GLY A 158 6.50 -10.25 -3.97
N GLU A 159 5.88 -11.27 -4.58
CA GLU A 159 6.02 -11.61 -5.98
C GLU A 159 4.77 -12.24 -6.65
N LYS A 160 3.60 -12.40 -6.00
CA LYS A 160 2.52 -13.24 -6.57
C LYS A 160 1.13 -12.62 -6.81
N VAL A 161 0.91 -11.31 -6.61
CA VAL A 161 -0.40 -10.72 -6.94
C VAL A 161 -0.44 -10.36 -8.43
N PRO A 162 -1.27 -11.02 -9.27
CA PRO A 162 -1.40 -10.65 -10.66
C PRO A 162 -2.21 -9.34 -10.77
N GLU A 163 -1.51 -8.21 -10.75
CA GLU A 163 -2.07 -6.84 -10.93
C GLU A 163 -3.04 -6.77 -12.12
N ARG A 164 -2.72 -7.51 -13.20
CA ARG A 164 -3.58 -7.65 -14.38
C ARG A 164 -4.94 -8.25 -14.07
N THR A 165 -5.01 -9.28 -13.22
CA THR A 165 -6.25 -9.96 -12.88
C THR A 165 -7.13 -9.07 -12.01
N LEU A 166 -6.55 -8.40 -11.02
CA LEU A 166 -7.29 -7.47 -10.16
C LEU A 166 -7.87 -6.31 -10.97
N ARG A 167 -7.06 -5.73 -11.87
CA ARG A 167 -7.52 -4.67 -12.78
C ARG A 167 -8.64 -5.13 -13.71
N LEU A 168 -8.54 -6.35 -14.26
CA LEU A 168 -9.62 -6.93 -15.07
C LEU A 168 -10.90 -7.09 -14.26
N ILE A 169 -10.81 -7.60 -13.03
CA ILE A 169 -11.96 -7.75 -12.13
C ILE A 169 -12.60 -6.38 -11.87
N SER A 170 -11.81 -5.38 -11.49
CA SER A 170 -12.28 -4.01 -11.27
C SER A 170 -12.98 -3.46 -12.52
N ALA A 171 -12.35 -3.54 -13.70
CA ALA A 171 -12.95 -3.10 -14.97
C ALA A 171 -14.30 -3.79 -15.27
N PHE A 172 -14.41 -5.11 -15.06
CA PHE A 172 -15.67 -5.84 -15.27
C PHE A 172 -16.75 -5.44 -14.26
N VAL A 173 -16.39 -5.16 -13.01
CA VAL A 173 -17.33 -4.65 -12.00
C VAL A 173 -17.87 -3.28 -12.41
N PHE A 174 -16.99 -2.37 -12.85
CA PHE A 174 -17.37 -1.04 -13.36
C PHE A 174 -18.29 -1.15 -14.59
N ILE A 175 -17.92 -1.97 -15.57
CA ILE A 175 -18.77 -2.22 -16.76
C ILE A 175 -20.12 -2.81 -16.32
N GLY A 176 -20.13 -3.75 -15.38
CA GLY A 176 -21.36 -4.36 -14.85
C GLY A 176 -22.30 -3.34 -14.19
N PHE A 177 -21.78 -2.49 -13.31
CA PHE A 177 -22.55 -1.40 -12.71
C PHE A 177 -23.02 -0.38 -13.74
N GLY A 178 -22.19 -0.10 -14.75
CA GLY A 178 -22.52 0.76 -15.87
C GLY A 178 -23.70 0.22 -16.69
N VAL A 179 -23.62 -1.04 -17.14
CA VAL A 179 -24.71 -1.70 -17.90
C VAL A 179 -26.00 -1.79 -17.07
N LEU A 180 -25.90 -2.22 -15.81
CA LEU A 180 -27.06 -2.33 -14.93
C LEU A 180 -27.70 -0.96 -14.64
N GLY A 181 -26.86 0.07 -14.48
CA GLY A 181 -27.29 1.45 -14.33
C GLY A 181 -28.02 1.95 -15.58
N LEU A 182 -27.45 1.68 -16.76
CA LEU A 182 -28.01 2.09 -18.05
C LEU A 182 -29.36 1.43 -18.30
N TRP A 183 -29.48 0.13 -18.02
CA TRP A 183 -30.74 -0.62 -18.13
C TRP A 183 -31.88 0.00 -17.31
N ARG A 184 -31.56 0.57 -16.15
CA ARG A 184 -32.54 1.23 -15.26
C ARG A 184 -32.79 2.70 -15.58
N ALA A 185 -31.89 3.35 -16.32
CA ALA A 185 -31.96 4.78 -16.63
C ALA A 185 -32.52 5.06 -18.03
N VAL A 186 -32.36 4.12 -18.97
CA VAL A 186 -32.81 4.28 -20.35
C VAL A 186 -34.33 4.08 -20.45
N PRO A 187 -35.04 4.96 -21.17
CA PRO A 187 -36.48 4.82 -21.40
C PRO A 187 -36.86 3.48 -22.06
N PRO A 188 -38.01 2.87 -21.70
CA PRO A 188 -38.43 1.56 -22.21
C PRO A 188 -38.54 1.49 -23.75
N HIS A 189 -38.85 2.60 -24.41
CA HIS A 189 -38.96 2.66 -25.87
C HIS A 189 -37.61 2.48 -26.59
N LEU A 190 -36.49 2.72 -25.91
CA LEU A 190 -35.14 2.48 -26.45
C LEU A 190 -34.64 1.06 -26.13
N LEU A 191 -35.26 0.35 -25.17
CA LEU A 191 -34.95 -1.04 -24.81
C LEU A 191 -35.58 -2.04 -25.78
N THR A 192 -35.42 -1.81 -27.08
CA THR A 192 -35.82 -2.76 -28.12
C THR A 192 -34.75 -3.83 -28.29
N ALA A 193 -35.16 -5.05 -28.65
CA ALA A 193 -34.24 -6.15 -28.95
C ALA A 193 -33.09 -5.75 -29.90
N PRO A 194 -33.32 -5.02 -31.03
CA PRO A 194 -32.23 -4.58 -31.89
C PRO A 194 -31.28 -3.60 -31.20
N ASN A 195 -31.76 -2.62 -30.44
CA ASN A 195 -30.90 -1.65 -29.77
C ASN A 195 -30.03 -2.32 -28.70
N ILE A 196 -30.60 -3.26 -27.94
CA ILE A 196 -29.88 -4.05 -26.94
C ILE A 196 -28.79 -4.90 -27.61
N ALA A 197 -29.12 -5.58 -28.72
CA ALA A 197 -28.17 -6.40 -29.46
C ALA A 197 -27.01 -5.56 -30.03
N VAL A 198 -27.31 -4.39 -30.61
CA VAL A 198 -26.29 -3.47 -31.12
C VAL A 198 -25.39 -2.95 -29.99
N PHE A 199 -25.97 -2.55 -28.87
CA PHE A 199 -25.21 -2.07 -27.71
C PHE A 199 -24.30 -3.15 -27.13
N LEU A 200 -24.82 -4.35 -26.86
CA LEU A 200 -24.03 -5.46 -26.33
C LEU A 200 -22.94 -5.89 -27.32
N GLY A 201 -23.25 -5.91 -28.63
CA GLY A 201 -22.28 -6.18 -29.68
C GLY A 201 -21.15 -5.15 -29.73
N ALA A 202 -21.48 -3.86 -29.67
CA ALA A 202 -20.50 -2.77 -29.65
C ALA A 202 -19.64 -2.81 -28.37
N LEU A 203 -20.24 -3.05 -27.20
CA LEU A 203 -19.53 -3.16 -25.93
C LEU A 203 -18.59 -4.38 -25.93
N ALA A 204 -19.06 -5.54 -26.40
CA ALA A 204 -18.23 -6.74 -26.54
C ALA A 204 -17.08 -6.50 -27.52
N ALA A 205 -17.33 -5.87 -28.67
CA ALA A 205 -16.30 -5.52 -29.63
C ALA A 205 -15.25 -4.58 -29.01
N ALA A 206 -15.66 -3.54 -28.28
CA ALA A 206 -14.75 -2.63 -27.58
C ALA A 206 -13.89 -3.37 -26.54
N ILE A 207 -14.49 -4.22 -25.70
CA ILE A 207 -13.77 -5.03 -24.71
C ILE A 207 -12.76 -5.97 -25.41
N ILE A 208 -13.17 -6.67 -26.48
CA ILE A 208 -12.30 -7.55 -27.26
C ILE A 208 -11.13 -6.76 -27.85
N LEU A 209 -11.40 -5.59 -28.45
CA LEU A 209 -10.40 -4.74 -29.09
C LEU A 209 -9.43 -4.14 -28.05
N LEU A 210 -9.87 -3.87 -26.83
CA LEU A 210 -9.01 -3.39 -25.74
C LEU A 210 -8.22 -4.50 -25.05
N ILE A 211 -8.74 -5.73 -24.99
CA ILE A 211 -8.10 -6.86 -24.30
C ILE A 211 -7.16 -7.65 -25.21
N VAL A 212 -7.58 -8.00 -26.44
CA VAL A 212 -6.89 -8.98 -27.30
C VAL A 212 -5.54 -8.49 -27.85
N PRO A 213 -5.41 -7.28 -28.45
CA PRO A 213 -4.13 -6.78 -28.95
C PRO A 213 -3.03 -6.69 -27.89
N PRO A 214 -3.28 -6.18 -26.66
CA PRO A 214 -2.26 -6.17 -25.62
C PRO A 214 -2.00 -7.55 -25.01
N LEU A 215 -2.97 -8.49 -24.95
CA LEU A 215 -2.69 -9.87 -24.56
C LEU A 215 -1.72 -10.56 -25.54
N TRP A 216 -1.88 -10.32 -26.84
CA TRP A 216 -0.93 -10.77 -27.85
C TRP A 216 0.45 -10.11 -27.71
N ARG A 217 0.50 -8.81 -27.40
CA ARG A 217 1.75 -8.05 -27.21
C ARG A 217 2.47 -8.41 -25.90
N THR A 218 1.74 -8.71 -24.83
CA THR A 218 2.29 -9.09 -23.52
C THR A 218 2.85 -10.50 -23.50
N ARG A 219 2.23 -11.47 -24.19
CA ARG A 219 2.82 -12.81 -24.37
C ARG A 219 4.24 -12.75 -24.99
N ARG A 220 4.51 -11.73 -25.81
CA ARG A 220 5.84 -11.46 -26.39
C ARG A 220 6.84 -10.81 -25.43
N THR A 221 6.38 -10.10 -24.39
CA THR A 221 7.22 -9.40 -23.40
C THR A 221 7.34 -10.13 -22.06
N GLU A 222 6.43 -11.06 -21.75
CA GLU A 222 6.55 -11.98 -20.60
C GLU A 222 7.73 -12.95 -20.78
N VAL A 223 8.08 -13.28 -22.03
CA VAL A 223 9.34 -13.94 -22.41
C VAL A 223 10.58 -13.10 -22.05
N GLN A 224 10.45 -11.78 -21.82
CA GLN A 224 11.54 -10.89 -21.41
C GLN A 224 11.62 -10.63 -19.89
N GLY A 225 10.78 -11.25 -19.05
CA GLY A 225 10.97 -11.20 -17.59
C GLY A 225 10.87 -9.82 -16.94
N LYS A 226 10.04 -8.90 -17.46
CA LYS A 226 9.81 -7.59 -16.83
C LYS A 226 8.85 -7.70 -15.64
N TYR A 227 9.34 -7.38 -14.44
CA TYR A 227 8.56 -7.32 -13.19
C TYR A 227 7.52 -6.18 -13.21
N THR A 228 6.36 -6.42 -12.59
CA THR A 228 5.32 -5.40 -12.34
C THR A 228 5.78 -4.34 -11.34
N GLN A 229 5.09 -3.20 -11.27
CA GLN A 229 5.40 -2.09 -10.35
C GLN A 229 5.40 -2.58 -8.89
N MET A 230 4.34 -3.29 -8.45
CA MET A 230 4.27 -3.85 -7.10
C MET A 230 5.43 -4.82 -6.81
N GLN A 231 5.80 -5.66 -7.78
CA GLN A 231 6.91 -6.61 -7.63
C GLN A 231 8.27 -5.92 -7.52
N ARG A 232 8.47 -4.78 -8.20
CA ARG A 232 9.71 -3.99 -8.05
C ARG A 232 9.83 -3.43 -6.64
N VAL A 233 8.79 -2.74 -6.16
CA VAL A 233 8.79 -2.14 -4.82
C VAL A 233 8.93 -3.21 -3.73
N ALA A 234 8.17 -4.30 -3.82
CA ALA A 234 8.25 -5.39 -2.85
C ALA A 234 9.62 -6.09 -2.86
N ARG A 235 10.27 -6.20 -4.03
CA ARG A 235 11.63 -6.73 -4.14
C ARG A 235 12.69 -5.75 -3.62
N GLU A 236 12.54 -4.46 -3.88
CA GLU A 236 13.40 -3.41 -3.32
C GLU A 236 13.35 -3.46 -1.78
N LEU A 237 12.14 -3.52 -1.21
CA LEU A 237 11.93 -3.69 0.23
C LEU A 237 12.61 -4.97 0.76
N LYS A 238 12.39 -6.09 0.08
CA LYS A 238 12.99 -7.37 0.46
C LYS A 238 14.51 -7.34 0.36
N ARG A 239 15.07 -6.63 -0.63
CA ARG A 239 16.52 -6.46 -0.79
C ARG A 239 17.08 -5.63 0.35
N HIS A 240 16.45 -4.52 0.70
CA HIS A 240 16.87 -3.67 1.83
C HIS A 240 16.85 -4.44 3.15
N LEU A 241 15.78 -5.17 3.44
CA LEU A 241 15.70 -6.02 4.64
C LEU A 241 16.79 -7.11 4.65
N ALA A 242 17.04 -7.75 3.50
CA ALA A 242 18.07 -8.77 3.37
C ALA A 242 19.49 -8.22 3.49
N GLU A 243 19.76 -7.02 2.99
CA GLU A 243 21.06 -6.33 3.12
C GLU A 243 21.33 -5.99 4.59
N ILE A 244 20.33 -5.50 5.32
CA ILE A 244 20.47 -5.22 6.76
C ILE A 244 20.67 -6.52 7.53
N GLU A 245 19.89 -7.57 7.25
CA GLU A 245 20.06 -8.86 7.92
C GLU A 245 21.43 -9.49 7.64
N ALA A 246 21.93 -9.38 6.41
CA ALA A 246 23.27 -9.82 6.03
C ALA A 246 24.36 -9.02 6.73
N ALA A 247 24.24 -7.69 6.82
CA ALA A 247 25.18 -6.84 7.55
C ALA A 247 25.22 -7.19 9.04
N VAL A 248 24.06 -7.54 9.62
CA VAL A 248 23.90 -7.96 11.03
C VAL A 248 24.48 -9.36 11.28
N ASP A 249 24.37 -10.28 10.33
CA ASP A 249 25.01 -11.60 10.42
C ASP A 249 26.52 -11.54 10.20
N ASP A 250 27.00 -10.65 9.33
CA ASP A 250 28.42 -10.48 9.01
C ASP A 250 29.26 -9.91 10.17
N ILE A 251 28.60 -9.37 11.21
CA ILE A 251 29.25 -8.97 12.47
C ILE A 251 29.95 -10.18 13.14
N CYS A 252 29.45 -11.41 12.91
CA CYS A 252 30.04 -12.62 13.47
C CYS A 252 31.26 -13.10 12.66
N LEU A 253 32.47 -12.96 13.21
CA LEU A 253 33.75 -13.36 12.58
C LEU A 253 34.02 -14.89 12.49
N SER A 254 33.01 -15.73 12.70
CA SER A 254 33.06 -17.20 12.79
C SER A 254 33.83 -17.79 13.99
N GLU A 255 33.61 -19.07 14.27
CA GLU A 255 34.23 -19.80 15.41
C GLU A 255 35.77 -19.85 15.33
N LYS A 256 36.36 -19.69 14.15
CA LYS A 256 37.82 -19.64 13.97
C LYS A 256 38.48 -18.45 14.68
N HIS A 257 37.77 -17.32 14.81
CA HIS A 257 38.28 -16.10 15.44
C HIS A 257 37.72 -15.86 16.85
N CYS A 258 36.53 -16.40 17.14
CA CYS A 258 35.85 -16.20 18.42
C CYS A 258 35.90 -17.43 19.35
N GLY A 259 36.41 -18.57 18.88
CA GLY A 259 36.35 -19.85 19.59
C GLY A 259 34.93 -20.44 19.58
N VAL A 260 34.51 -21.06 20.70
CA VAL A 260 33.17 -21.66 20.83
C VAL A 260 32.07 -20.59 20.84
N CYS A 261 31.08 -20.73 19.96
CA CYS A 261 29.93 -19.84 19.90
C CYS A 261 29.07 -19.92 21.17
N ARG A 262 28.75 -18.76 21.77
CA ARG A 262 27.88 -18.64 22.97
C ARG A 262 26.48 -18.10 22.67
N GLY A 263 26.11 -17.96 21.39
CA GLY A 263 24.83 -17.37 21.01
C GLY A 263 24.62 -15.98 21.62
N LYS A 264 23.53 -15.78 22.38
CA LYS A 264 23.16 -14.50 23.01
C LYS A 264 24.06 -14.10 24.18
N ASP A 265 24.79 -15.05 24.78
CA ASP A 265 25.75 -14.78 25.86
C ASP A 265 27.13 -14.32 25.34
N CYS A 266 27.23 -14.09 24.03
CA CYS A 266 28.36 -13.43 23.38
C CYS A 266 28.02 -11.94 23.21
N PRO A 267 28.94 -10.99 23.50
CA PRO A 267 28.68 -9.56 23.28
C PRO A 267 28.22 -9.24 21.85
N VAL A 268 28.85 -9.86 20.85
CA VAL A 268 28.48 -9.71 19.43
C VAL A 268 27.12 -10.36 19.13
N GLY A 269 26.86 -11.55 19.68
CA GLY A 269 25.59 -12.23 19.50
C GLY A 269 24.42 -11.52 20.19
N TYR A 270 24.69 -10.84 21.30
CA TYR A 270 23.76 -9.97 22.01
C TYR A 270 23.42 -8.72 21.18
N CYS A 271 24.42 -8.02 20.62
CA CYS A 271 24.18 -6.91 19.69
C CYS A 271 23.36 -7.35 18.46
N ARG A 272 23.69 -8.52 17.89
CA ARG A 272 22.95 -9.10 16.77
C ARG A 272 21.47 -9.34 17.11
N ASP A 273 21.19 -9.86 18.31
CA ASP A 273 19.83 -10.13 18.77
C ASP A 273 19.04 -8.83 19.00
N LEU A 274 19.67 -7.82 19.61
CA LEU A 274 19.07 -6.50 19.82
C LEU A 274 18.73 -5.80 18.49
N VAL A 275 19.65 -5.82 17.52
CA VAL A 275 19.41 -5.21 16.20
C VAL A 275 18.31 -5.97 15.45
N ARG A 276 18.27 -7.31 15.53
CA ARG A 276 17.18 -8.10 14.96
C ARG A 276 15.83 -7.82 15.61
N GLN A 277 15.79 -7.61 16.93
CA GLN A 277 14.55 -7.22 17.64
C GLN A 277 14.05 -5.85 17.16
N ALA A 278 14.95 -4.88 16.98
CA ALA A 278 14.58 -3.58 16.42
C ALA A 278 13.96 -3.70 15.01
N LEU A 279 14.50 -4.59 14.17
CA LEU A 279 14.12 -4.73 12.76
C LEU A 279 12.88 -5.60 12.52
N ARG A 280 12.64 -6.66 13.31
CA ARG A 280 11.56 -7.63 13.04
C ARG A 280 10.24 -7.35 13.75
N ASP A 281 10.28 -6.82 14.97
CA ASP A 281 9.12 -6.93 15.88
C ASP A 281 8.39 -5.62 16.17
N HIS A 282 8.64 -4.53 15.43
CA HIS A 282 7.94 -3.22 15.57
C HIS A 282 7.29 -3.02 16.96
N LEU A 283 8.12 -2.68 17.96
CA LEU A 283 7.71 -2.07 19.24
C LEU A 283 7.11 -2.98 20.34
N ALA A 284 7.63 -4.18 20.59
CA ALA A 284 7.13 -4.99 21.73
C ALA A 284 8.16 -5.82 22.53
N ALA A 285 9.47 -5.58 22.37
CA ALA A 285 10.49 -6.33 23.11
C ALA A 285 11.26 -5.42 24.06
N GLU A 286 11.01 -5.53 25.36
CA GLU A 286 11.93 -5.00 26.35
C GLU A 286 13.23 -5.82 26.33
N PRO A 287 14.41 -5.21 26.13
CA PRO A 287 15.66 -5.94 26.12
C PRO A 287 15.97 -6.48 27.53
N HIS A 288 15.65 -7.75 27.77
CA HIS A 288 15.92 -8.44 29.02
C HIS A 288 17.28 -9.15 28.94
N GLY A 289 18.19 -8.86 29.89
CA GLY A 289 19.50 -9.53 30.01
C GLY A 289 20.66 -8.62 30.41
N VAL A 290 21.63 -9.17 31.14
CA VAL A 290 22.89 -8.50 31.51
C VAL A 290 23.81 -8.47 30.28
N ILE A 291 24.48 -7.35 30.03
CA ILE A 291 25.48 -7.24 28.94
C ILE A 291 26.55 -8.33 29.13
N PRO A 292 26.71 -9.27 28.18
CA PRO A 292 27.66 -10.35 28.31
C PRO A 292 29.10 -9.82 28.27
N ARG A 293 30.00 -10.43 29.04
CA ARG A 293 31.43 -10.08 29.03
C ARG A 293 32.16 -10.73 27.85
N ALA A 294 33.08 -9.97 27.25
CA ALA A 294 34.01 -10.47 26.23
C ALA A 294 35.05 -11.41 26.84
N ARG A 295 35.52 -12.39 26.06
CA ARG A 295 36.67 -13.22 26.46
C ARG A 295 37.97 -12.51 26.10
N THR A 296 39.03 -12.76 26.85
CA THR A 296 40.37 -12.17 26.66
C THR A 296 40.96 -12.43 25.26
N ALA A 297 40.61 -13.54 24.61
CA ALA A 297 41.09 -13.88 23.26
C ALA A 297 40.07 -13.60 22.14
N GLN A 298 38.91 -13.02 22.46
CA GLN A 298 37.85 -12.82 21.48
C GLN A 298 38.12 -11.58 20.63
N ARG A 299 38.30 -11.79 19.31
CA ARG A 299 38.40 -10.70 18.34
C ARG A 299 37.02 -10.37 17.77
N PHE A 300 36.81 -9.10 17.46
CA PHE A 300 35.59 -8.54 16.88
C PHE A 300 35.95 -7.41 15.93
N ASP A 301 35.08 -7.15 14.98
CA ASP A 301 35.23 -6.10 13.97
C ASP A 301 34.31 -4.94 14.35
N GLU A 302 34.90 -3.89 14.92
CA GLU A 302 34.20 -2.70 15.36
C GLU A 302 33.52 -1.97 14.20
N ALA A 303 34.17 -1.95 13.02
CA ALA A 303 33.63 -1.28 11.85
C ALA A 303 32.32 -1.91 11.40
N LYS A 304 32.21 -3.24 11.48
CA LYS A 304 30.96 -3.96 11.15
C LYS A 304 29.83 -3.66 12.14
N ILE A 305 30.12 -3.60 13.44
CA ILE A 305 29.11 -3.27 14.45
C ILE A 305 28.64 -1.81 14.28
N ARG A 306 29.56 -0.87 14.03
CA ARG A 306 29.22 0.52 13.75
C ARG A 306 28.43 0.67 12.46
N HIS A 307 28.76 -0.08 11.42
CA HIS A 307 28.03 -0.09 10.17
C HIS A 307 26.59 -0.57 10.36
N ALA A 308 26.38 -1.68 11.07
CA ALA A 308 25.04 -2.15 11.40
C ALA A 308 24.24 -1.14 12.24
N LEU A 309 24.88 -0.45 13.19
CA LEU A 309 24.24 0.60 13.98
C LEU A 309 23.88 1.82 13.13
N ALA A 310 24.73 2.18 12.16
CA ALA A 310 24.46 3.26 11.22
C ALA A 310 23.25 2.96 10.33
N LEU A 311 23.10 1.70 9.88
CA LEU A 311 21.92 1.25 9.13
C LEU A 311 20.64 1.38 9.98
N VAL A 312 20.68 1.01 11.25
CA VAL A 312 19.53 1.19 12.18
C VAL A 312 19.18 2.67 12.33
N ARG A 313 20.17 3.57 12.48
CA ARG A 313 19.93 5.03 12.57
C ARG A 313 19.41 5.62 11.27
N GLN A 314 19.85 5.09 10.13
CA GLN A 314 19.36 5.52 8.82
C GLN A 314 17.89 5.14 8.63
N GLU A 315 17.48 3.99 9.14
CA GLU A 315 16.10 3.52 9.11
C GLU A 315 15.20 4.28 10.10
N TYR A 316 15.74 4.65 11.26
CA TYR A 316 15.03 5.39 12.32
C TYR A 316 15.68 6.77 12.57
N PRO A 317 15.52 7.75 11.66
CA PRO A 317 16.11 9.09 11.81
C PRO A 317 15.63 9.82 13.07
N ASP A 318 14.39 9.55 13.53
CA ASP A 318 13.80 10.11 14.76
C ASP A 318 13.93 9.18 15.98
N CYS A 319 14.97 8.33 16.03
CA CYS A 319 15.16 7.33 17.09
C CYS A 319 15.12 7.89 18.52
N GLU A 320 15.49 9.15 18.74
CA GLU A 320 15.41 9.84 20.05
C GLU A 320 13.97 9.92 20.60
N SER A 321 12.98 9.93 19.72
CA SER A 321 11.55 9.95 20.08
C SER A 321 10.97 8.56 20.35
N MET A 322 11.74 7.50 20.11
CA MET A 322 11.35 6.10 20.24
C MET A 322 12.13 5.41 21.38
N PRO A 323 11.60 5.37 22.61
CA PRO A 323 12.35 4.92 23.80
C PRO A 323 12.93 3.51 23.67
N GLU A 324 12.25 2.64 22.95
CA GLU A 324 12.65 1.24 22.71
C GLU A 324 13.84 1.14 21.76
N ILE A 325 13.80 1.85 20.63
CA ILE A 325 14.89 1.92 19.65
C ILE A 325 16.11 2.62 20.27
N GLU A 326 15.90 3.72 20.98
CA GLU A 326 16.96 4.43 21.70
C GLU A 326 17.62 3.54 22.77
N THR A 327 16.85 2.72 23.49
CA THR A 327 17.40 1.76 24.44
C THR A 327 18.26 0.70 23.76
N ILE A 328 17.85 0.21 22.59
CA ILE A 328 18.61 -0.75 21.78
C ILE A 328 19.93 -0.14 21.28
N ILE A 329 19.90 1.08 20.76
CA ILE A 329 21.08 1.83 20.32
C ILE A 329 22.04 2.02 21.48
N ARG A 330 21.57 2.55 22.61
CA ARG A 330 22.40 2.81 23.80
C ARG A 330 23.05 1.54 24.35
N ARG A 331 22.32 0.42 24.37
CA ARG A 331 22.87 -0.88 24.81
C ARG A 331 23.92 -1.43 23.85
N THR A 332 23.70 -1.30 22.55
CA THR A 332 24.67 -1.71 21.53
C THR A 332 25.97 -0.88 21.62
N GLU A 333 25.85 0.42 21.88
CA GLU A 333 27.00 1.30 22.14
C GLU A 333 27.72 0.99 23.46
N ALA A 334 27.00 0.59 24.50
CA ALA A 334 27.61 0.16 25.76
C ALA A 334 28.46 -1.11 25.57
N VAL A 335 28.00 -2.04 24.72
CA VAL A 335 28.78 -3.21 24.32
C VAL A 335 30.03 -2.78 23.57
N LEU A 336 29.90 -1.89 22.57
CA LEU A 336 31.05 -1.36 21.81
C LEU A 336 32.14 -0.76 22.72
N ARG A 337 31.77 0.10 23.68
CA ARG A 337 32.71 0.69 24.64
C ARG A 337 33.42 -0.36 25.50
N THR A 338 32.69 -1.40 25.92
CA THR A 338 33.24 -2.52 26.68
C THR A 338 34.22 -3.34 25.84
N LEU A 339 33.96 -3.44 24.54
CA LEU A 339 34.81 -4.15 23.60
C LEU A 339 36.10 -3.34 23.29
N GLU A 340 35.99 -2.04 23.01
CA GLU A 340 37.13 -1.14 22.76
C GLU A 340 38.15 -1.14 23.91
N SER A 341 37.67 -1.06 25.16
CA SER A 341 38.54 -1.12 26.34
C SER A 341 39.27 -2.47 26.49
N HIS A 342 38.67 -3.57 26.00
CA HIS A 342 39.24 -4.90 26.03
C HIS A 342 40.32 -5.16 24.96
N GLN A 343 40.30 -4.45 23.82
CA GLN A 343 41.32 -4.56 22.76
C GLN A 343 42.54 -3.66 22.99
N THR A 344 42.39 -2.63 23.83
CA THR A 344 43.44 -1.66 24.16
C THR A 344 44.22 -2.02 25.44
N SER A 345 43.80 -3.07 26.15
CA SER A 345 44.40 -3.60 27.39
C SER A 345 45.22 -4.85 27.14
#